data_AF-A0A9W6L4W8-F1
#
_entry.id   AF-A0A9W6L4W8-F1
#
_cell.length_a   1.000
_cell.length_b   1.000
_cell.length_c   1.000
_cell.angle_alpha   90.00
_cell.angle_beta   90.00
_cell.angle_gamma   90.00
#
_symmetry.space_group_name_H-M   'P 1'
#
loop_
_entity.id
_entity.type
_entity.pdbx_description
1 polymer ?
#
loop_
_entity_poly.entity_id
_entity_poly.type
_entity_poly.pdbx_seq_one_letter_code
_entity_poly.pdbx_strand_id
1 'polypeptide(L)'
;MADPTWLGTISALSGTVLGGVIAAAAQSVRDRRTRRYQSEARWEKAFVDGVAEFLSASDAEFRALRRLHQASPGDERWHGLRNDADDAVEEAERKSNVVSLLSGERTHPVRVASRSMREALRELQAAAHDGSVLSENEVDDVRRRWTAAREDLLRLVQGIYVSHGRHPRVRALHERLGSARTRSSGPGRRE
;
A
#
# COMPACT_ATOMS: atom_id res chain seq x y z
N MET A 1 -19.25 58.76 46.04
CA MET A 1 -19.60 57.32 45.98
C MET A 1 -19.40 56.88 44.54
N ALA A 2 -18.40 56.04 44.27
CA ALA A 2 -18.12 55.53 42.93
C ALA A 2 -18.69 54.11 42.82
N ASP A 3 -19.54 53.88 41.82
CA ASP A 3 -20.26 52.62 41.61
C ASP A 3 -19.30 51.47 41.24
N PRO A 4 -19.33 50.33 41.96
CA PRO A 4 -18.45 49.18 41.73
C PRO A 4 -18.90 48.27 40.56
N THR A 5 -19.93 48.64 39.81
CA THR A 5 -20.56 47.79 38.78
C THR A 5 -19.82 47.78 37.43
N TRP A 6 -18.97 48.78 37.14
CA TRP A 6 -18.28 48.90 35.84
C TRP A 6 -17.07 47.97 35.70
N LEU A 7 -16.37 47.66 36.80
CA LEU A 7 -15.21 46.75 36.79
C LEU A 7 -15.60 45.28 36.53
N GLY A 8 -16.81 44.88 36.93
CA GLY A 8 -17.33 43.54 36.69
C GLY A 8 -17.73 43.28 35.23
N THR A 9 -18.25 44.30 34.54
CA THR A 9 -18.71 44.19 33.15
C THR A 9 -17.55 44.18 32.14
N ILE A 10 -16.49 44.97 32.35
CA ILE A 10 -15.28 44.92 31.51
C ILE A 10 -14.56 43.57 31.66
N SER A 11 -14.48 43.04 32.88
CA SER A 11 -13.82 41.75 33.15
C SER A 11 -14.56 40.57 32.51
N ALA A 12 -15.90 40.61 32.52
CA ALA A 12 -16.74 39.61 31.86
C ALA A 12 -16.63 39.66 30.32
N LEU A 13 -16.60 40.86 29.73
CA LEU A 13 -16.39 41.04 28.28
C LEU A 13 -15.00 40.58 27.84
N SER A 14 -13.97 40.86 28.65
CA SER A 14 -12.58 40.45 28.39
C SER A 14 -12.41 38.93 28.47
N GLY A 15 -13.03 38.27 29.46
CA GLY A 15 -13.04 36.80 29.58
C GLY A 15 -13.78 36.09 28.43
N THR A 16 -14.85 36.70 27.92
CA THR A 16 -15.66 36.12 26.82
C THR A 16 -14.94 36.25 25.47
N VAL A 17 -14.25 37.38 25.23
CA VAL A 17 -13.44 37.57 24.01
C VAL A 17 -12.21 36.66 24.01
N LEU A 18 -11.48 36.56 25.13
CA LEU A 18 -10.33 35.63 25.23
C LEU A 18 -10.77 34.16 25.13
N GLY A 19 -11.86 33.79 25.80
CA GLY A 19 -12.43 32.43 25.76
C GLY A 19 -12.90 32.03 24.36
N GLY A 20 -13.51 32.95 23.61
CA GLY A 20 -13.93 32.74 22.22
C GLY A 20 -12.75 32.52 21.27
N VAL A 21 -11.65 33.27 21.42
CA VAL A 21 -10.44 33.12 20.60
C VAL A 21 -9.73 31.79 20.90
N ILE A 22 -9.63 31.39 22.18
CA ILE A 22 -9.02 30.12 22.58
C ILE A 22 -9.87 28.93 22.10
N ALA A 23 -11.20 29.01 22.22
CA ALA A 23 -12.11 27.99 21.71
C ALA A 23 -12.03 27.88 20.18
N ALA A 24 -11.99 28.99 19.44
CA ALA A 24 -11.83 29.01 17.99
C ALA A 24 -10.46 28.47 17.55
N ALA A 25 -9.38 28.80 18.27
CA ALA A 25 -8.05 28.26 18.02
C ALA A 25 -8.03 26.74 18.25
N ALA A 26 -8.62 26.25 19.35
CA ALA A 26 -8.74 24.83 19.65
C ALA A 26 -9.61 24.08 18.62
N GLN A 27 -10.71 24.69 18.17
CA GLN A 27 -11.56 24.18 17.10
C GLN A 27 -10.76 24.09 15.78
N SER A 28 -10.01 25.13 15.43
CA SER A 28 -9.18 25.16 14.21
C SER A 28 -8.08 24.10 14.23
N VAL A 29 -7.48 23.84 15.39
CA VAL A 29 -6.46 22.79 15.57
C VAL A 29 -7.10 21.42 15.48
N ARG A 30 -8.29 21.21 16.06
CA ARG A 30 -9.07 19.97 15.89
C ARG A 30 -9.46 19.77 14.44
N ASP A 31 -9.97 20.78 13.75
CA ASP A 31 -10.36 20.70 12.34
C ASP A 31 -9.17 20.42 11.42
N ARG A 32 -8.02 21.06 11.67
CA ARG A 32 -6.77 20.75 10.95
C ARG A 32 -6.31 19.32 11.19
N ARG A 33 -6.42 18.81 12.43
CA ARG A 33 -6.10 17.40 12.74
C ARG A 33 -7.07 16.46 12.06
N THR A 34 -8.39 16.68 12.15
CA THR A 34 -9.41 15.85 11.50
C THR A 34 -9.24 15.82 9.98
N ARG A 35 -8.96 16.98 9.36
CA ARG A 35 -8.67 17.05 7.91
C ARG A 35 -7.42 16.28 7.53
N ARG A 36 -6.34 16.38 8.32
CA ARG A 36 -5.11 15.59 8.12
C ARG A 36 -5.38 14.09 8.23
N TYR A 37 -6.11 13.65 9.25
CA TYR A 37 -6.48 12.24 9.39
C TYR A 37 -7.33 11.74 8.20
N GLN A 38 -8.29 12.55 7.73
CA GLN A 38 -9.10 12.18 6.56
C GLN A 38 -8.31 12.18 5.25
N SER A 39 -7.31 13.05 5.08
CA SER A 39 -6.41 12.99 3.92
C SER A 39 -5.47 11.79 3.99
N GLU A 40 -4.90 11.50 5.16
CA GLU A 40 -4.03 10.34 5.40
C GLU A 40 -4.79 9.04 5.11
N ALA A 41 -5.98 8.86 5.68
CA ALA A 41 -6.78 7.65 5.46
C ALA A 41 -7.20 7.47 3.99
N ARG A 42 -7.48 8.56 3.26
CA ARG A 42 -7.79 8.49 1.82
C ARG A 42 -6.56 8.09 1.00
N TRP A 43 -5.40 8.62 1.34
CA TRP A 43 -4.15 8.24 0.70
C TRP A 43 -3.79 6.79 1.00
N GLU A 44 -3.91 6.34 2.25
CA GLU A 44 -3.65 4.95 2.66
C GLU A 44 -4.54 3.98 1.89
N LYS A 45 -5.84 4.30 1.75
CA LYS A 45 -6.75 3.50 0.95
C LYS A 45 -6.33 3.45 -0.51
N ALA A 46 -6.07 4.60 -1.13
CA ALA A 46 -5.65 4.67 -2.53
C ALA A 46 -4.33 3.91 -2.76
N PHE A 47 -3.41 3.96 -1.80
CA PHE A 47 -2.14 3.23 -1.84
C PHE A 47 -2.35 1.71 -1.80
N VAL A 48 -3.14 1.22 -0.85
CA VAL A 48 -3.45 -0.21 -0.73
C VAL A 48 -4.20 -0.72 -1.96
N ASP A 49 -5.22 0.01 -2.40
CA ASP A 49 -6.00 -0.34 -3.60
C ASP A 49 -5.07 -0.37 -4.83
N GLY A 50 -4.22 0.64 -5.01
CA GLY A 50 -3.26 0.71 -6.11
C GLY A 50 -2.25 -0.44 -6.12
N VAL A 51 -1.75 -0.86 -4.95
CA VAL A 51 -0.85 -2.02 -4.86
C VAL A 51 -1.61 -3.32 -5.14
N ALA A 52 -2.84 -3.48 -4.64
CA ALA A 52 -3.66 -4.66 -4.92
C ALA A 52 -3.96 -4.81 -6.42
N GLU A 53 -4.29 -3.70 -7.10
CA GLU A 53 -4.48 -3.67 -8.55
C GLU A 53 -3.20 -4.06 -9.29
N PHE A 54 -2.04 -3.54 -8.88
CA PHE A 54 -0.75 -3.91 -9.47
C PHE A 54 -0.42 -5.40 -9.28
N LEU A 55 -0.65 -5.95 -8.09
CA LEU A 55 -0.45 -7.38 -7.82
C LEU A 55 -1.35 -8.25 -8.72
N SER A 56 -2.62 -7.88 -8.86
CA SER A 56 -3.55 -8.59 -9.75
C SER A 56 -3.13 -8.49 -11.22
N ALA A 57 -2.66 -7.32 -11.67
CA ALA A 57 -2.20 -7.14 -13.04
C ALA A 57 -0.92 -7.94 -13.31
N SER A 58 0.04 -7.96 -12.38
CA SER A 58 1.27 -8.74 -12.52
C SER A 58 1.02 -10.26 -12.48
N ASP A 59 0.05 -10.72 -11.68
CA ASP A 59 -0.40 -12.12 -11.71
C ASP A 59 -1.00 -12.48 -13.09
N ALA A 60 -1.77 -11.56 -13.70
CA ALA A 60 -2.37 -11.75 -15.03
C ALA A 60 -1.30 -11.77 -16.13
N GLU A 61 -0.36 -10.83 -16.07
CA GLU A 61 0.81 -10.73 -16.94
C GLU A 61 1.61 -12.04 -16.97
N PHE A 62 2.02 -12.55 -15.79
CA PHE A 62 2.76 -13.81 -15.71
C PHE A 62 1.99 -14.97 -16.35
N ARG A 63 0.68 -15.07 -16.12
CA ARG A 63 -0.16 -16.12 -16.72
C ARG A 63 -0.33 -15.97 -18.22
N ALA A 64 -0.44 -14.75 -18.73
CA ALA A 64 -0.54 -14.49 -20.17
C ALA A 64 0.76 -14.86 -20.88
N LEU A 65 1.90 -14.38 -20.36
CA LEU A 65 3.23 -14.72 -20.85
C LEU A 65 3.50 -16.22 -20.82
N ARG A 66 3.12 -16.91 -19.73
CA ARG A 66 3.27 -18.37 -19.64
C ARG A 66 2.41 -19.12 -20.66
N ARG A 67 1.16 -18.69 -20.88
CA ARG A 67 0.28 -19.30 -21.89
C ARG A 67 0.82 -19.11 -23.30
N LEU A 68 1.33 -17.92 -23.60
CA LEU A 68 1.99 -17.62 -24.86
C LEU A 68 3.25 -18.48 -25.04
N HIS A 69 4.09 -18.60 -24.02
CA HIS A 69 5.29 -19.43 -24.06
C HIS A 69 4.98 -20.92 -24.29
N GLN A 70 3.87 -21.43 -23.72
CA GLN A 70 3.39 -22.79 -23.96
C GLN A 70 2.84 -23.00 -25.38
N ALA A 71 2.49 -21.94 -26.08
CA ALA A 71 2.09 -21.99 -27.48
C ALA A 71 3.34 -21.81 -28.36
N SER A 72 3.66 -22.79 -29.19
CA SER A 72 4.70 -22.62 -30.21
C SER A 72 4.27 -21.54 -31.22
N PRO A 73 5.21 -20.80 -31.85
CA PRO A 73 4.88 -19.83 -32.91
C PRO A 73 4.09 -20.39 -34.12
N GLY A 74 4.09 -21.72 -34.28
CA GLY A 74 3.26 -22.41 -35.29
C GLY A 74 1.85 -22.82 -34.82
N ASP A 75 1.46 -22.49 -33.58
CA ASP A 75 0.09 -22.71 -33.07
C ASP A 75 -0.83 -21.61 -33.63
N GLU A 76 -2.00 -21.98 -34.16
CA GLU A 76 -3.01 -21.04 -34.67
C GLU A 76 -3.42 -20.00 -33.62
N ARG A 77 -3.33 -20.35 -32.34
CA ARG A 77 -3.68 -19.47 -31.20
C ARG A 77 -2.57 -18.49 -30.84
N TRP A 78 -1.37 -18.65 -31.38
CA TRP A 78 -0.19 -17.90 -30.94
C TRP A 78 -0.38 -16.38 -31.09
N HIS A 79 -0.94 -15.93 -32.21
CA HIS A 79 -1.21 -14.50 -32.43
C HIS A 79 -2.19 -13.91 -31.42
N GLY A 80 -3.26 -14.64 -31.07
CA GLY A 80 -4.21 -14.20 -30.04
C GLY A 80 -3.59 -14.14 -28.66
N LEU A 81 -2.81 -15.16 -28.30
CA LEU A 81 -2.08 -15.22 -27.03
C LEU A 81 -1.00 -14.14 -26.93
N ARG A 82 -0.41 -13.73 -28.05
CA ARG A 82 0.57 -12.64 -28.10
C ARG A 82 -0.09 -11.31 -27.76
N ASN A 83 -1.22 -11.00 -28.37
CA ASN A 83 -1.98 -9.79 -28.05
C ASN A 83 -2.42 -9.78 -26.58
N ASP A 84 -2.95 -10.90 -26.06
CA ASP A 84 -3.33 -11.04 -24.65
C ASP A 84 -2.14 -10.79 -23.70
N ALA A 85 -0.94 -11.24 -24.08
CA ALA A 85 0.26 -11.05 -23.30
C ALA A 85 0.74 -9.59 -23.35
N ASP A 86 0.74 -8.96 -24.52
CA ASP A 86 1.10 -7.55 -24.70
C ASP A 86 0.16 -6.64 -23.91
N ASP A 87 -1.16 -6.87 -23.98
CA ASP A 87 -2.17 -6.13 -23.20
C ASP A 87 -1.96 -6.29 -21.68
N ALA A 88 -1.61 -7.50 -21.23
CA ALA A 88 -1.37 -7.76 -19.81
C ALA A 88 -0.08 -7.09 -19.31
N VAL A 89 0.96 -7.03 -20.14
CA VAL A 89 2.21 -6.31 -19.84
C VAL A 89 1.94 -4.81 -19.73
N GLU A 90 1.21 -4.22 -20.68
CA GLU A 90 0.85 -2.80 -20.65
C GLU A 90 0.03 -2.46 -19.40
N GLU A 91 -0.94 -3.31 -19.05
CA GLU A 91 -1.76 -3.12 -17.86
C GLU A 91 -0.94 -3.19 -16.56
N ALA A 92 -0.04 -4.17 -16.45
CA ALA A 92 0.85 -4.29 -15.30
C ALA A 92 1.79 -3.09 -15.17
N GLU A 93 2.31 -2.56 -16.28
CA GLU A 93 3.10 -1.34 -16.30
C GLU A 93 2.30 -0.12 -15.84
N ARG A 94 1.08 0.06 -16.38
CA ARG A 94 0.17 1.14 -15.99
C ARG A 94 -0.09 1.13 -14.48
N LYS A 95 -0.38 -0.04 -13.90
CA LYS A 95 -0.61 -0.18 -12.45
C LYS A 95 0.67 0.01 -11.63
N SER A 96 1.82 -0.43 -12.13
CA SER A 96 3.13 -0.16 -11.49
C SER A 96 3.44 1.34 -11.42
N ASN A 97 3.03 2.11 -12.43
CA ASN A 97 3.18 3.57 -12.44
C ASN A 97 2.28 4.24 -11.40
N VAL A 98 1.06 3.74 -11.17
CA VAL A 98 0.19 4.21 -10.07
C VAL A 98 0.87 3.98 -8.71
N VAL A 99 1.41 2.78 -8.46
CA VAL A 99 2.17 2.50 -7.22
C VAL A 99 3.38 3.42 -7.08
N SER A 100 4.10 3.69 -8.18
CA SER A 100 5.25 4.60 -8.19
C SER A 100 4.87 6.05 -7.85
N LEU A 101 3.71 6.52 -8.33
CA LEU A 101 3.18 7.85 -8.00
C LEU A 101 2.77 7.95 -6.52
N LEU A 102 2.11 6.91 -6.01
CA LEU A 102 1.60 6.90 -4.64
C LEU A 102 2.72 6.72 -3.59
N SER A 103 3.76 5.95 -3.91
CA SER A 103 4.92 5.74 -3.02
C SER A 103 5.92 6.90 -2.96
N GLY A 104 5.85 7.83 -3.92
CA GLY A 104 6.69 9.03 -3.94
C GLY A 104 8.13 8.76 -4.40
N GLU A 105 9.07 8.74 -3.46
CA GLU A 105 10.51 8.73 -3.75
C GLU A 105 10.96 7.52 -4.56
N ARG A 106 12.00 7.69 -5.40
CA ARG A 106 12.53 6.61 -6.25
C ARG A 106 13.12 5.44 -5.44
N THR A 107 13.58 5.71 -4.24
CA THR A 107 14.19 4.77 -3.29
C THR A 107 13.17 4.16 -2.32
N HIS A 108 11.89 4.53 -2.42
CA HIS A 108 10.86 4.00 -1.53
C HIS A 108 10.81 2.46 -1.63
N PRO A 109 10.86 1.70 -0.51
CA PRO A 109 10.96 0.24 -0.53
C PRO A 109 9.87 -0.44 -1.36
N VAL A 110 8.62 0.03 -1.27
CA VAL A 110 7.50 -0.49 -2.09
C VAL A 110 7.73 -0.28 -3.58
N ARG A 111 8.27 0.89 -3.98
CA ARG A 111 8.58 1.18 -5.38
C ARG A 111 9.69 0.29 -5.91
N VAL A 112 10.71 0.05 -5.09
CA VAL A 112 11.80 -0.88 -5.41
C VAL A 112 11.26 -2.29 -5.58
N ALA A 113 10.46 -2.79 -4.64
CA ALA A 113 9.86 -4.13 -4.72
C ALA A 113 8.94 -4.29 -5.95
N SER A 114 8.09 -3.29 -6.24
CA SER A 114 7.25 -3.29 -7.45
C SER A 114 8.07 -3.28 -8.74
N ARG A 115 9.23 -2.60 -8.76
CA ARG A 115 10.17 -2.69 -9.88
C ARG A 115 10.76 -4.09 -9.99
N SER A 116 11.25 -4.66 -8.88
CA SER A 116 11.83 -6.01 -8.87
C SER A 116 10.86 -7.07 -9.39
N MET A 117 9.56 -6.94 -9.10
CA MET A 117 8.53 -7.81 -9.67
C MET A 117 8.47 -7.74 -11.20
N ARG A 118 8.47 -6.53 -11.78
CA ARG A 118 8.50 -6.36 -13.24
C ARG A 118 9.81 -6.86 -13.85
N GLU A 119 10.92 -6.61 -13.17
CA GLU A 119 12.24 -7.06 -13.63
C GLU A 119 12.36 -8.57 -13.66
N ALA A 120 11.73 -9.28 -12.72
CA ALA A 120 11.69 -10.72 -12.71
C ALA A 120 11.01 -11.31 -13.96
N LEU A 121 10.06 -10.59 -14.57
CA LEU A 121 9.32 -11.05 -15.76
C LEU A 121 9.99 -10.65 -17.08
N ARG A 122 11.02 -9.81 -17.08
CA ARG A 122 11.65 -9.29 -18.31
C ARG A 122 12.16 -10.38 -19.24
N GLU A 123 12.75 -11.44 -18.72
CA GLU A 123 13.26 -12.54 -19.54
C GLU A 123 12.11 -13.26 -20.27
N LEU A 124 10.99 -13.48 -19.60
CA LEU A 124 9.81 -14.11 -20.20
C LEU A 124 9.13 -13.17 -21.21
N GLN A 125 9.10 -11.86 -20.93
CA GLN A 125 8.63 -10.85 -21.88
C GLN A 125 9.51 -10.79 -23.15
N ALA A 126 10.83 -10.79 -22.99
CA ALA A 126 11.77 -10.78 -24.11
C ALA A 126 11.59 -12.05 -24.97
N ALA A 127 11.48 -13.21 -24.31
CA ALA A 127 11.25 -14.47 -25.02
C ALA A 127 9.93 -14.46 -25.81
N ALA A 128 8.85 -13.97 -25.19
CA ALA A 128 7.55 -13.78 -25.85
C ALA A 128 7.63 -12.83 -27.06
N HIS A 129 8.35 -11.71 -26.92
CA HIS A 129 8.50 -10.72 -27.97
C HIS A 129 9.27 -11.28 -29.18
N ASP A 130 10.40 -11.93 -28.90
CA ASP A 130 11.32 -12.50 -29.89
C ASP A 130 10.82 -13.82 -30.49
N GLY A 131 9.74 -14.40 -29.94
CA GLY A 131 9.24 -15.71 -30.33
C GLY A 131 10.20 -16.86 -29.98
N SER A 132 11.06 -16.65 -28.98
CA SER A 132 11.98 -17.67 -28.48
C SER A 132 11.35 -18.48 -27.35
N VAL A 133 11.77 -19.74 -27.22
CA VAL A 133 11.24 -20.67 -26.23
C VAL A 133 12.28 -20.84 -25.12
N LEU A 134 11.98 -20.30 -23.94
CA LEU A 134 12.70 -20.62 -22.71
C LEU A 134 12.50 -22.10 -22.33
N SER A 135 13.49 -22.71 -21.72
CA SER A 135 13.33 -24.02 -21.09
C SER A 135 12.39 -23.95 -19.88
N GLU A 136 11.78 -25.08 -19.49
CA GLU A 136 10.91 -25.13 -18.30
C GLU A 136 11.67 -24.70 -17.02
N ASN A 137 12.96 -25.03 -16.92
CA ASN A 137 13.81 -24.59 -15.81
C ASN A 137 13.94 -23.07 -15.74
N GLU A 138 14.12 -22.40 -16.89
CA GLU A 138 14.21 -20.93 -16.96
C GLU A 138 12.87 -20.27 -16.62
N VAL A 139 11.76 -20.84 -17.08
CA VAL A 139 10.41 -20.37 -16.70
C VAL A 139 10.18 -20.53 -15.20
N ASP A 140 10.63 -21.64 -14.61
CA ASP A 140 10.58 -21.86 -13.17
C ASP A 140 11.47 -20.89 -12.38
N ASP A 141 12.64 -20.52 -12.91
CA ASP A 141 13.51 -19.50 -12.32
C ASP A 141 12.88 -18.10 -12.36
N VAL A 142 12.25 -17.74 -13.47
CA VAL A 142 11.43 -16.52 -13.58
C VAL A 142 10.31 -16.54 -12.53
N ARG A 143 9.55 -17.63 -12.45
CA ARG A 143 8.45 -17.80 -11.48
C ARG A 143 8.94 -17.65 -10.03
N ARG A 144 10.08 -18.26 -9.68
CA ARG A 144 10.68 -18.17 -8.34
C ARG A 144 11.05 -16.74 -7.98
N ARG A 145 11.77 -16.04 -8.87
CA ARG A 145 12.16 -14.62 -8.66
C ARG A 145 10.94 -13.71 -8.53
N TRP A 146 9.95 -13.90 -9.39
CA TRP A 146 8.71 -13.13 -9.37
C TRP A 146 7.92 -13.37 -8.07
N THR A 147 7.80 -14.63 -7.63
CA THR A 147 7.12 -14.98 -6.38
C THR A 147 7.83 -14.37 -5.17
N ALA A 148 9.17 -14.43 -5.12
CA ALA A 148 9.94 -13.82 -4.04
C ALA A 148 9.74 -12.29 -3.99
N ALA A 149 9.78 -11.62 -5.14
CA ALA A 149 9.52 -10.17 -5.22
C ALA A 149 8.08 -9.81 -4.80
N ARG A 150 7.10 -10.65 -5.14
CA ARG A 150 5.70 -10.51 -4.73
C ARG A 150 5.54 -10.62 -3.22
N GLU A 151 6.19 -11.61 -2.60
CA GLU A 151 6.18 -11.81 -1.15
C GLU A 151 6.86 -10.64 -0.42
N ASP A 152 7.96 -10.12 -0.95
CA ASP A 152 8.63 -8.94 -0.43
C ASP A 152 7.73 -7.70 -0.48
N LEU A 153 7.03 -7.47 -1.61
CA LEU A 153 6.08 -6.37 -1.74
C LEU A 153 4.92 -6.50 -0.73
N LEU A 154 4.34 -7.69 -0.61
CA LEU A 154 3.27 -7.95 0.36
C LEU A 154 3.73 -7.69 1.80
N ARG A 155 4.94 -8.14 2.15
CA ARG A 155 5.52 -7.92 3.48
C ARG A 155 5.72 -6.42 3.78
N LEU A 156 6.21 -5.65 2.80
CA LEU A 156 6.40 -4.21 2.94
C LEU A 156 5.07 -3.46 3.11
N VAL A 157 4.06 -3.79 2.30
CA VAL A 157 2.73 -3.16 2.39
C VAL A 157 2.06 -3.51 3.71
N GLN A 158 2.13 -4.77 4.14
CA GLN A 158 1.63 -5.18 5.45
C GLN A 158 2.37 -4.47 6.58
N GLY A 159 3.70 -4.32 6.47
CA GLY A 159 4.51 -3.55 7.41
C GLY A 159 4.04 -2.10 7.53
N ILE A 160 3.83 -1.42 6.40
CA ILE A 160 3.33 -0.04 6.34
C ILE A 160 1.92 0.04 6.94
N TYR A 161 1.03 -0.89 6.61
CA TYR A 161 -0.34 -0.92 7.11
C TYR A 161 -0.43 -1.22 8.61
N VAL A 162 0.47 -2.07 9.13
CA VAL A 162 0.56 -2.38 10.57
C VAL A 162 1.24 -1.25 11.35
N SER A 163 2.27 -0.59 10.78
CA SER A 163 2.99 0.50 11.44
C SER A 163 2.23 1.84 11.39
N HIS A 164 1.48 2.09 10.31
CA HIS A 164 0.65 3.29 10.15
C HIS A 164 -0.81 3.05 10.53
N GLY A 165 -1.18 1.81 10.89
CA GLY A 165 -2.50 1.38 11.33
C GLY A 165 -3.02 2.08 12.58
N ARG A 166 -3.31 3.38 12.46
CA ARG A 166 -4.17 4.19 13.33
C ARG A 166 -5.65 3.88 13.10
N HIS A 167 -5.95 2.85 12.31
CA HIS A 167 -7.31 2.35 12.13
C HIS A 167 -7.75 1.56 13.39
N PRO A 168 -8.86 1.94 14.05
CA PRO A 168 -9.25 1.38 15.35
C PRO A 168 -9.40 -0.15 15.37
N ARG A 169 -9.77 -0.77 14.24
CA ARG A 169 -9.84 -2.24 14.13
C ARG A 169 -8.46 -2.92 14.10
N VAL A 170 -7.44 -2.30 13.52
CA VAL A 170 -6.07 -2.84 13.49
C VAL A 170 -5.41 -2.69 14.86
N ARG A 171 -5.65 -1.55 15.53
CA ARG A 171 -5.27 -1.35 16.94
C ARG A 171 -5.93 -2.38 17.86
N ALA A 172 -7.24 -2.60 17.72
CA ALA A 172 -7.97 -3.60 18.51
C ALA A 172 -7.50 -5.04 18.24
N LEU A 173 -7.14 -5.36 16.99
CA LEU A 173 -6.56 -6.65 16.63
C LEU A 173 -5.16 -6.81 17.23
N HIS A 174 -4.33 -5.77 17.20
CA HIS A 174 -2.98 -5.79 17.76
C HIS A 174 -3.00 -5.83 19.30
N GLU A 175 -3.90 -5.10 19.95
CA GLU A 175 -4.14 -5.21 21.41
C GLU A 175 -4.59 -6.63 21.77
N ARG A 176 -5.46 -7.27 20.97
CA ARG A 176 -5.88 -8.67 21.15
C ARG A 176 -4.76 -9.69 20.94
N LEU A 177 -3.92 -9.51 19.92
CA LEU A 177 -2.80 -10.41 19.62
C LEU A 177 -1.61 -10.20 20.59
N GLY A 178 -1.35 -8.97 21.00
CA GLY A 178 -0.34 -8.62 22.00
C GLY A 178 -0.69 -9.13 23.40
N SER A 179 -1.97 -9.09 23.78
CA SER A 179 -2.47 -9.66 25.04
C SER A 179 -2.63 -11.19 25.03
N ALA A 180 -2.55 -11.83 23.86
CA ALA A 180 -2.42 -13.29 23.74
C ALA A 180 -0.97 -13.75 23.96
N ARG A 181 0.02 -12.99 23.47
CA ARG A 181 1.45 -13.28 23.68
C ARG A 181 1.90 -13.10 25.13
N THR A 182 1.38 -12.11 25.85
CA THR A 182 1.71 -11.93 27.27
C THR A 182 1.05 -12.95 28.20
N ARG A 183 0.02 -13.67 27.74
CA ARG A 183 -0.62 -14.74 28.53
C ARG A 183 0.04 -16.12 28.37
N SER A 184 0.90 -16.34 27.36
CA SER A 184 1.65 -17.58 27.24
C SER A 184 3.01 -17.56 27.95
N SER A 185 3.37 -16.46 28.60
CA SER A 185 4.54 -16.33 29.47
C SER A 185 4.13 -16.34 30.94
N GLY A 186 3.35 -17.34 31.36
CA GLY A 186 3.15 -17.63 32.76
C GLY A 186 4.45 -18.21 33.36
N PRO A 187 4.87 -17.79 34.57
CA PRO A 187 6.06 -18.34 35.18
C PRO A 187 5.83 -19.82 35.44
N GLY A 188 6.69 -20.67 34.87
CA GLY A 188 6.82 -22.04 35.31
C GLY A 188 7.10 -22.03 36.81
N ARG A 189 6.09 -22.38 37.61
CA ARG A 189 6.30 -22.76 39.00
C ARG A 189 7.29 -23.91 38.98
N ARG A 190 8.50 -23.61 39.42
CA ARG A 190 9.36 -24.60 40.06
C ARG A 190 8.78 -24.85 41.45
N GLU A 191 8.99 -26.10 41.88
CA GLU A 191 8.64 -26.74 43.15
C GLU A 191 7.29 -27.47 43.15
#